data_AF-Q850H4-F1
#
_entry.id   AF-Q850H4-F1
#
_cell.length_a   1.000
_cell.length_b   1.000
_cell.length_c   1.000
_cell.angle_alpha   90.00
_cell.angle_beta   90.00
_cell.angle_gamma   90.00
#
_symmetry.space_group_name_H-M   'P 1'
#
loop_
_entity.id
_entity.type
_entity.pdbx_description
1 polymer ?
#
loop_
_entity_poly.entity_id
_entity_poly.type
_entity_poly.pdbx_seq_one_letter_code
_entity_poly.pdbx_strand_id
1 'polypeptide(L)'
;MEESKNSIADIVPIVSKITEHKLNGSNYIEWSKTIKIYLRSVAKDDHLTEEPPNDHTRKLWMQDDARLFLQMKNSINSDIVGLLSHCEFVKELMDYLDFLYSGKGNVSRMYDVWNAFHRP
;
A
#
# COMPACT_ATOMS: atom_id res chain seq x y z
N MET A 1 2.27 49.30 -2.36
CA MET A 1 2.18 48.47 -1.15
C MET A 1 1.95 47.06 -1.64
N GLU A 2 3.04 46.31 -1.74
CA GLU A 2 3.11 45.02 -2.43
C GLU A 2 2.89 43.94 -1.37
N GLU A 3 1.72 43.30 -1.40
CA GLU A 3 1.42 42.15 -0.55
C GLU A 3 2.32 40.99 -0.98
N SER A 4 3.39 40.80 -0.21
CA SER A 4 4.20 39.60 -0.18
C SER A 4 3.29 38.38 0.00
N LYS A 5 2.92 37.76 -1.12
CA LYS A 5 2.42 36.39 -1.16
C LYS A 5 3.48 35.53 -0.52
N ASN A 6 3.28 35.20 0.76
CA ASN A 6 4.00 34.13 1.44
C ASN A 6 3.78 32.85 0.64
N SER A 7 4.68 32.60 -0.31
CA SER A 7 4.92 31.30 -0.88
C SER A 7 5.52 30.50 0.26
N ILE A 8 4.64 29.96 1.11
CA ILE A 8 4.98 28.82 1.94
C ILE A 8 5.33 27.78 0.90
N ALA A 9 6.62 27.65 0.62
CA ALA A 9 7.15 26.52 -0.13
C ALA A 9 6.43 25.30 0.43
N ASP A 10 5.84 24.49 -0.45
CA ASP A 10 5.31 23.17 -0.14
C ASP A 10 6.47 22.34 0.43
N ILE A 11 6.80 22.57 1.71
CA ILE A 11 7.64 21.71 2.50
C ILE A 11 6.80 20.45 2.57
N VAL A 12 7.17 19.47 1.74
CA VAL A 12 6.63 18.11 1.72
C VAL A 12 6.34 17.75 3.17
N PRO A 13 5.05 17.59 3.56
CA PRO A 13 4.71 17.29 4.93
C PRO A 13 5.53 16.06 5.32
N ILE A 14 6.33 16.23 6.37
CA ILE A 14 7.09 15.18 7.04
C ILE A 14 6.21 13.92 7.00
N VAL A 15 6.71 12.91 6.28
CA VAL A 15 6.08 11.60 6.04
C VAL A 15 5.28 11.22 7.28
N SER A 16 3.98 11.46 7.25
CA SER A 16 3.14 11.26 8.42
C SER A 16 3.13 9.76 8.69
N LYS A 17 3.55 9.37 9.89
CA LYS A 17 3.62 7.98 10.30
C LYS A 17 2.21 7.38 10.20
N ILE A 18 1.98 6.48 9.25
CA ILE A 18 0.67 5.85 9.02
C ILE A 18 0.24 5.05 10.26
N THR A 19 1.17 4.28 10.82
CA THR A 19 0.93 3.42 11.99
C THR A 19 2.23 3.16 12.75
N GLU A 20 2.12 2.85 14.04
CA GLU A 20 3.24 2.36 14.85
C GLU A 20 3.44 0.85 14.70
N HIS A 21 2.37 0.13 14.38
CA HIS A 21 2.37 -1.31 14.22
C HIS A 21 2.77 -1.68 12.79
N LYS A 22 4.09 -1.72 12.56
CA LYS A 22 4.64 -2.08 11.24
C LYS A 22 4.24 -3.50 10.82
N LEU A 23 4.15 -3.72 9.51
CA LEU A 23 3.94 -5.07 8.97
C LEU A 23 5.10 -5.99 9.40
N ASN A 24 4.76 -7.12 10.02
CA ASN A 24 5.71 -8.10 10.54
C ASN A 24 5.44 -9.53 10.02
N GLY A 25 4.58 -9.67 9.02
CA GLY A 25 4.22 -10.93 8.38
C GLY A 25 3.03 -11.64 9.02
N SER A 26 2.83 -11.54 10.34
CA SER A 26 1.66 -12.15 11.01
C SER A 26 0.46 -11.21 11.09
N ASN A 27 0.68 -9.89 11.07
CA ASN A 27 -0.36 -8.88 11.22
C ASN A 27 -0.90 -8.30 9.89
N TYR A 28 -0.69 -8.97 8.75
CA TYR A 28 -1.04 -8.44 7.43
C TYR A 28 -2.51 -8.01 7.30
N ILE A 29 -3.45 -8.79 7.83
CA ILE A 29 -4.89 -8.46 7.73
C ILE A 29 -5.23 -7.15 8.44
N GLU A 30 -4.61 -6.88 9.59
CA GLU A 30 -4.80 -5.63 10.32
C GLU A 30 -4.08 -4.48 9.63
N TRP A 31 -2.80 -4.68 9.28
CA TRP A 31 -1.99 -3.66 8.60
C TRP A 31 -2.61 -3.21 7.27
N SER A 32 -3.06 -4.15 6.43
CA SER A 32 -3.68 -3.85 5.13
C SER A 32 -4.99 -3.07 5.29
N LYS A 33 -5.78 -3.32 6.33
CA LYS A 33 -6.97 -2.52 6.65
C LYS A 33 -6.58 -1.09 7.02
N THR A 34 -5.56 -0.92 7.85
CA THR A 34 -5.05 0.41 8.24
C THR A 34 -4.58 1.20 7.02
N ILE A 35 -3.84 0.58 6.10
CA ILE A 35 -3.42 1.22 4.84
C ILE A 35 -4.62 1.64 3.99
N LYS A 36 -5.63 0.76 3.83
CA LYS A 36 -6.86 1.08 3.09
C LYS A 36 -7.68 2.20 3.74
N ILE A 37 -7.67 2.33 5.07
CA ILE A 37 -8.28 3.47 5.77
C ILE A 37 -7.47 4.73 5.51
N TYR A 38 -6.14 4.65 5.60
CA TYR A 38 -5.25 5.78 5.34
C TYR A 38 -5.44 6.35 3.93
N LEU A 39 -5.41 5.51 2.88
CA LEU A 39 -5.60 5.97 1.50
C LEU A 39 -6.96 6.66 1.29
N ARG A 40 -8.04 6.11 1.86
CA ARG A 40 -9.36 6.77 1.85
C ARG A 40 -9.36 8.10 2.60
N SER A 41 -8.60 8.21 3.69
CA SER A 41 -8.52 9.47 4.47
C SER A 41 -7.86 10.62 3.71
N VAL A 42 -7.02 10.29 2.71
CA VAL A 42 -6.35 11.27 1.83
C VAL A 42 -6.95 11.31 0.42
N ALA A 43 -8.09 10.64 0.19
CA ALA A 43 -8.73 10.52 -1.12
C ALA A 43 -7.79 10.01 -2.24
N LYS A 44 -7.05 8.93 -1.94
CA LYS A 44 -6.11 8.26 -2.85
C LYS A 44 -6.30 6.74 -2.88
N ASP A 45 -7.48 6.25 -2.56
CA ASP A 45 -7.80 4.81 -2.62
C ASP A 45 -7.94 4.26 -4.04
N ASP A 46 -8.13 5.14 -5.02
CA ASP A 46 -8.05 4.89 -6.45
C ASP A 46 -6.70 4.28 -6.89
N HIS A 47 -5.59 4.61 -6.22
CA HIS A 47 -4.26 4.04 -6.48
C HIS A 47 -4.16 2.53 -6.18
N LEU A 48 -5.18 1.93 -5.55
CA LEU A 48 -5.26 0.48 -5.35
C LEU A 48 -5.91 -0.26 -6.52
N THR A 49 -6.67 0.45 -7.38
CA THR A 49 -7.56 -0.20 -8.35
C THR A 49 -7.41 0.34 -9.76
N GLU A 50 -7.06 1.61 -9.91
CA GLU A 50 -6.99 2.29 -11.19
C GLU A 50 -5.56 2.26 -11.77
N GLU A 51 -5.49 2.31 -13.09
CA GLU A 51 -4.24 2.47 -13.81
C GLU A 51 -3.91 3.97 -13.98
N PRO A 52 -2.63 4.35 -14.09
CA PRO A 52 -2.25 5.74 -14.30
C PRO A 52 -2.95 6.34 -15.53
N PRO A 53 -3.46 7.59 -15.45
CA PRO A 53 -4.15 8.21 -16.57
C PRO A 53 -3.21 8.42 -17.76
N ASN A 54 -3.80 8.63 -18.95
CA ASN A 54 -3.06 8.84 -20.20
C ASN A 54 -3.02 10.31 -20.64
N ASP A 55 -3.53 11.23 -19.83
CA ASP A 55 -3.59 12.66 -20.12
C ASP A 55 -2.54 13.45 -19.32
N HIS A 56 -2.66 14.77 -19.32
CA HIS A 56 -1.73 15.67 -18.64
C HIS A 56 -1.67 15.48 -17.11
N THR A 57 -2.66 14.80 -16.50
CA THR A 57 -2.71 14.54 -15.05
C THR A 57 -1.81 13.37 -14.65
N ARG A 58 -1.35 12.54 -15.60
CA ARG A 58 -0.45 11.40 -15.35
C ARG A 58 0.75 11.75 -14.49
N LYS A 59 1.39 12.90 -14.74
CA LYS A 59 2.57 13.30 -13.99
C LYS A 59 2.27 13.50 -12.49
N LEU A 60 1.13 14.10 -12.16
CA LEU A 60 0.71 14.31 -10.77
C LEU A 60 0.33 12.99 -10.11
N TRP A 61 -0.41 12.14 -10.84
CA TRP A 61 -0.74 10.80 -10.38
C TRP A 61 0.51 9.99 -9.99
N MET A 62 1.49 9.92 -10.89
CA MET A 62 2.75 9.20 -10.63
C MET A 62 3.52 9.77 -9.44
N GLN A 63 3.43 11.09 -9.21
CA GLN A 63 4.08 11.73 -8.07
C GLN A 63 3.38 11.36 -6.75
N ASP A 64 2.05 11.32 -6.74
CA ASP A 64 1.28 10.89 -5.58
C ASP A 64 1.51 9.41 -5.28
N ASP A 65 1.47 8.55 -6.29
CA ASP A 65 1.76 7.12 -6.16
C ASP A 65 3.13 6.88 -5.52
N ALA A 66 4.18 7.53 -6.02
CA ALA A 66 5.53 7.40 -5.47
C ALA A 66 5.62 7.86 -4.00
N ARG A 67 4.92 8.93 -3.62
CA ARG A 67 4.87 9.42 -2.24
C ARG A 67 4.17 8.41 -1.33
N LEU A 68 3.03 7.89 -1.76
CA LEU A 68 2.26 6.88 -1.04
C LEU A 68 3.07 5.59 -0.89
N PHE A 69 3.72 5.13 -1.96
CA PHE A 69 4.58 3.96 -1.94
C PHE A 69 5.68 4.07 -0.88
N LEU A 70 6.39 5.21 -0.82
CA LEU A 70 7.43 5.45 0.19
C LEU A 70 6.86 5.49 1.61
N GLN A 71 5.70 6.11 1.81
CA GLN A 71 5.03 6.14 3.12
C GLN A 71 4.60 4.74 3.57
N MET A 72 4.05 3.94 2.67
CA MET A 72 3.67 2.55 2.93
C MET A 72 4.90 1.70 3.27
N LYS A 73 5.99 1.84 2.50
CA LYS A 73 7.25 1.13 2.73
C LYS A 73 7.84 1.44 4.11
N ASN A 74 7.71 2.67 4.59
CA ASN A 74 8.11 3.06 5.95
C ASN A 74 7.30 2.39 7.06
N SER A 75 6.09 1.93 6.75
CA SER A 75 5.22 1.17 7.66
C SER A 75 5.45 -0.35 7.63
N ILE A 76 6.48 -0.83 6.93
CA ILE A 76 6.84 -2.25 6.81
C ILE A 76 8.16 -2.50 7.56
N ASN A 77 8.28 -3.65 8.24
CA ASN A 77 9.55 -4.03 8.88
C ASN A 77 10.65 -4.25 7.84
N SER A 78 11.87 -3.84 8.18
CA SER A 78 13.06 -3.91 7.30
C SER A 78 13.27 -5.29 6.67
N ASP A 79 12.97 -6.34 7.43
CA ASP A 79 13.20 -7.73 7.01
C ASP A 79 12.28 -8.15 5.86
N ILE A 80 11.12 -7.49 5.72
CA ILE A 80 10.17 -7.71 4.62
C ILE A 80 10.48 -6.77 3.45
N VAL A 81 10.99 -5.57 3.72
CA VAL A 81 11.26 -4.54 2.70
C VAL A 81 12.17 -5.06 1.58
N GLY A 82 13.12 -5.95 1.87
CA GLY A 82 14.00 -6.56 0.87
C GLY A 82 13.26 -7.39 -0.20
N LEU A 83 12.12 -7.96 0.14
CA LEU A 83 11.28 -8.76 -0.77
C LEU A 83 10.50 -7.90 -1.77
N LEU A 84 10.42 -6.60 -1.52
CA LEU A 84 9.58 -5.64 -2.26
C LEU A 84 10.36 -4.84 -3.31
N SER A 85 11.58 -5.27 -3.63
CA SER A 85 12.50 -4.54 -4.52
C SER A 85 12.02 -4.41 -5.96
N HIS A 86 11.10 -5.28 -6.39
CA HIS A 86 10.52 -5.29 -7.74
C HIS A 86 9.20 -4.50 -7.84
N CYS A 87 8.61 -4.08 -6.72
CA CYS A 87 7.38 -3.30 -6.74
C CYS A 87 7.73 -1.84 -7.02
N GLU A 88 7.04 -1.23 -7.97
CA GLU A 88 7.22 0.18 -8.32
C GLU A 88 6.00 1.03 -7.97
N PHE A 89 4.81 0.39 -7.88
CA PHE A 89 3.53 1.08 -7.64
C PHE A 89 2.81 0.64 -6.37
N VAL A 90 1.94 1.50 -5.84
CA VAL A 90 1.12 1.19 -4.64
C VAL A 90 0.28 -0.07 -4.83
N LYS A 91 -0.37 -0.20 -5.99
CA LYS A 91 -1.17 -1.38 -6.36
C LYS A 91 -0.33 -2.65 -6.36
N GLU A 92 0.80 -2.66 -7.04
CA GLU A 92 1.71 -3.81 -7.10
C GLU A 92 2.19 -4.24 -5.71
N LEU A 93 2.56 -3.27 -4.88
CA LEU A 93 2.98 -3.52 -3.51
C LEU A 93 1.87 -4.21 -2.70
N MET A 94 0.64 -3.70 -2.79
CA MET A 94 -0.49 -4.27 -2.06
C MET A 94 -0.90 -5.65 -2.57
N ASP A 95 -0.94 -5.84 -3.89
CA ASP A 95 -1.27 -7.13 -4.51
C ASP A 95 -0.23 -8.19 -4.14
N TYR A 96 1.06 -7.84 -4.17
CA TYR A 96 2.14 -8.75 -3.80
C TYR A 96 2.11 -9.13 -2.31
N LEU A 97 1.87 -8.16 -1.42
CA LEU A 97 1.71 -8.45 0.01
C LEU A 97 0.46 -9.29 0.31
N ASP A 98 -0.64 -9.08 -0.42
CA ASP A 98 -1.84 -9.94 -0.32
C ASP A 98 -1.53 -11.36 -0.73
N PHE A 99 -0.80 -11.55 -1.83
CA PHE A 99 -0.37 -12.85 -2.28
C PHE A 99 0.49 -13.57 -1.22
N LEU A 100 1.44 -12.88 -0.60
CA LEU A 100 2.36 -13.48 0.38
C LEU A 100 1.70 -13.77 1.73
N TYR A 101 0.91 -12.83 2.26
CA TYR A 101 0.54 -12.83 3.69
C TYR A 101 -0.97 -12.88 3.96
N SER A 102 -1.84 -12.84 2.96
CA SER A 102 -3.29 -12.94 3.20
C SER A 102 -3.75 -14.30 3.72
N GLY A 103 -2.95 -15.35 3.49
CA GLY A 103 -3.30 -16.72 3.83
C GLY A 103 -4.47 -17.30 3.01
N LYS A 104 -5.07 -16.54 2.07
CA LYS A 104 -6.23 -16.98 1.27
C LYS A 104 -5.95 -18.26 0.49
N GLY A 105 -4.77 -18.34 -0.14
CA GLY A 105 -4.34 -19.54 -0.85
C GLY A 105 -4.12 -20.76 0.07
N ASN A 106 -3.68 -20.52 1.31
CA ASN A 106 -3.43 -21.59 2.28
C ASN A 106 -4.75 -22.18 2.80
N VAL A 107 -5.74 -21.33 3.10
CA VAL A 107 -7.06 -21.77 3.57
C VAL A 107 -7.80 -22.58 2.50
N SER A 108 -7.78 -22.13 1.24
CA SER A 108 -8.38 -22.88 0.13
C SER A 108 -7.74 -24.26 -0.01
N ARG A 109 -6.41 -24.34 0.01
CA ARG A 109 -5.68 -25.61 -0.11
C ARG A 109 -5.96 -26.56 1.07
N MET A 110 -6.06 -26.04 2.30
CA MET A 110 -6.42 -26.86 3.46
C MET A 110 -7.83 -27.45 3.31
N TYR A 111 -8.78 -26.68 2.78
CA TYR A 111 -10.12 -27.16 2.50
C TYR A 111 -10.15 -28.22 1.38
N ASP A 112 -9.39 -28.02 0.30
CA ASP A 112 -9.26 -28.99 -0.80
C ASP A 112 -8.65 -30.31 -0.32
N VAL A 113 -7.59 -30.24 0.49
CA VAL A 113 -6.96 -31.42 1.11
C VAL A 113 -7.96 -32.13 2.03
N TRP A 114 -8.66 -31.39 2.89
CA TRP A 114 -9.67 -31.96 3.77
C TRP A 114 -10.75 -32.70 2.96
N ASN A 115 -11.27 -32.08 1.90
CA ASN A 115 -12.25 -32.72 1.01
C ASN A 115 -11.70 -33.97 0.32
N ALA A 116 -10.44 -33.98 -0.10
CA ALA A 116 -9.82 -35.14 -0.76
C ALA A 116 -9.73 -36.37 0.16
N PHE A 117 -9.56 -36.15 1.48
CA PHE A 117 -9.49 -37.23 2.48
C PHE A 117 -10.85 -37.63 3.07
N HIS A 118 -11.88 -36.78 2.97
CA HIS A 118 -13.19 -37.00 3.60
C HIS A 118 -14.35 -37.18 2.60
N ARG A 119 -14.08 -37.25 1.30
CA ARG A 119 -15.06 -37.74 0.31
C ARG A 119 -15.12 -39.28 0.37
N PRO A 120 -16.32 -39.89 0.48
CA PRO A 120 -16.50 -41.34 0.46
C PRO A 120 -16.16 -41.97 -0.90
#